data_AF-A0A960XD26-F1
#
_entry.id   AF-A0A960XD26-F1
#
_cell.length_a   1.000
_cell.length_b   1.000
_cell.length_c   1.000
_cell.angle_alpha   90.00
_cell.angle_beta   90.00
_cell.angle_gamma   90.00
#
_symmetry.space_group_name_H-M   'P 1'
#
loop_
_entity.id
_entity.type
_entity.pdbx_description
1 polymer ?
#
loop_
_entity_poly.entity_id
_entity_poly.type
_entity_poly.pdbx_seq_one_letter_code
_entity_poly.pdbx_strand_id
1 'polypeptide(L)'
;MRYKNPHVGNIRRRLFDVLLWKTGYFGHAEHLKSMPKSFSYPKKKSSLSKAKPLVTWIGHCTFLVQIYGLNILTDPVFGERCSPLPFLGPIRRHAPGIPLEQLPPIDIVLISHNHYDHLEKKTVLDLSERFPKIQWIVPEGVAPWFKKCGVKRVKELKWWQELSFKKKKTNTKITAVPTQHFSG
;
A
#
# COMPACT_ATOMS: atom_id res chain seq x y z
N MET A 1 1.83 13.15 17.39
CA MET A 1 0.93 14.15 16.75
C MET A 1 -0.03 13.39 15.84
N ARG A 2 -1.34 13.65 15.94
CA ARG A 2 -2.37 13.04 15.08
C ARG A 2 -2.51 13.87 13.80
N TYR A 3 -2.53 13.23 12.63
CA TYR A 3 -2.91 13.88 11.37
C TYR A 3 -4.28 14.54 11.55
N LYS A 4 -4.36 15.85 11.31
CA LYS A 4 -5.62 16.59 11.33
C LYS A 4 -5.77 17.31 10.00
N ASN A 5 -6.86 17.01 9.28
CA ASN A 5 -7.19 17.65 8.02
C ASN A 5 -7.43 19.16 8.28
N PRO A 6 -6.73 20.08 7.60
CA PRO A 6 -6.90 21.52 7.80
C PRO A 6 -8.20 22.09 7.20
N HIS A 7 -8.95 21.33 6.39
CA HIS A 7 -10.05 21.87 5.60
C HIS A 7 -11.44 21.27 5.86
N VAL A 8 -11.66 20.48 6.92
CA VAL A 8 -12.98 19.85 7.19
C VAL A 8 -13.34 19.89 8.67
N GLY A 9 -14.58 20.28 8.97
CA GLY A 9 -15.20 20.17 10.30
C GLY A 9 -15.23 18.72 10.81
N ASN A 10 -15.19 18.55 12.14
CA ASN A 10 -15.07 17.25 12.82
C ASN A 10 -16.09 16.19 12.33
N ILE A 11 -15.70 15.27 11.45
CA ILE A 11 -16.41 14.01 11.25
C ILE A 11 -15.84 13.01 12.28
N ARG A 12 -16.40 12.98 13.49
CA ARG A 12 -16.05 11.99 14.51
C ARG A 12 -16.83 10.69 14.25
N ARG A 13 -16.14 9.64 13.78
CA ARG A 13 -16.66 8.26 13.87
C ARG A 13 -16.23 7.64 15.21
N ARG A 14 -17.17 7.07 15.95
CA ARG A 14 -17.00 6.48 17.29
C ARG A 14 -16.75 4.97 17.19
N LEU A 15 -16.24 4.36 18.26
CA LEU A 15 -16.13 2.89 18.38
C LEU A 15 -17.49 2.20 18.15
N PHE A 16 -18.58 2.86 18.53
CA PHE A 16 -19.94 2.38 18.30
C PHE A 16 -20.28 2.26 16.81
N ASP A 17 -19.74 3.13 15.95
CA ASP A 17 -19.97 3.06 14.50
C ASP A 17 -19.31 1.83 13.89
N VAL A 18 -18.18 1.38 14.45
CA VAL A 18 -17.51 0.12 14.07
C VAL A 18 -18.35 -1.09 14.49
N LEU A 19 -18.97 -1.03 15.68
CA LEU A 19 -19.86 -2.08 16.17
C LEU A 19 -21.12 -2.18 15.28
N LEU A 20 -21.75 -1.04 14.97
CA LEU A 20 -22.91 -0.97 14.07
C LEU A 20 -22.56 -1.43 12.64
N TRP A 21 -21.36 -1.13 12.14
CA TRP A 21 -20.90 -1.69 10.86
C TRP A 21 -20.76 -3.21 10.92
N LYS A 22 -20.16 -3.75 11.98
CA LYS A 22 -20.02 -5.21 12.17
C LYS A 22 -21.38 -5.93 12.25
N THR A 23 -22.41 -5.30 12.78
CA THR A 23 -23.75 -5.88 12.87
C THR A 23 -24.53 -5.78 11.56
N GLY A 24 -23.96 -5.16 10.52
CA GLY A 24 -24.64 -4.92 9.26
C GLY A 24 -25.72 -3.83 9.35
N TYR A 25 -25.74 -3.04 10.44
CA TYR A 25 -26.76 -2.01 10.70
C TYR A 25 -26.87 -0.96 9.58
N PHE A 26 -25.75 -0.66 8.91
CA PHE A 26 -25.71 0.25 7.76
C PHE A 26 -26.10 -0.42 6.43
N GLY A 27 -26.69 -1.63 6.45
CA GLY A 27 -27.41 -2.20 5.31
C GLY A 27 -26.54 -2.56 4.09
N HIS A 28 -25.36 -3.15 4.29
CA HIS A 28 -24.45 -3.55 3.20
C HIS A 28 -24.10 -5.04 3.22
N ALA A 29 -25.00 -5.91 3.71
CA ALA A 29 -24.94 -7.31 3.34
C ALA A 29 -25.43 -7.45 1.89
N GLU A 30 -24.72 -6.86 0.93
CA GLU A 30 -24.85 -7.33 -0.45
C GLU A 30 -24.57 -8.83 -0.41
N HIS A 31 -25.45 -9.62 -1.02
CA HIS A 31 -25.19 -11.01 -1.33
C HIS A 31 -23.97 -11.03 -2.25
N LEU A 32 -22.77 -11.05 -1.68
CA LEU A 32 -21.52 -11.02 -2.41
C LEU A 32 -21.50 -12.25 -3.31
N LYS A 33 -21.73 -12.03 -4.61
CA LYS A 33 -21.74 -13.10 -5.60
C LYS A 33 -20.40 -13.83 -5.53
N SER A 34 -20.46 -15.16 -5.52
CA SER A 34 -19.25 -15.98 -5.63
C SER A 34 -18.47 -15.58 -6.88
N MET A 35 -17.15 -15.62 -6.78
CA MET A 35 -16.28 -15.35 -7.92
C MET A 35 -16.71 -16.15 -9.17
N PRO A 36 -16.74 -15.54 -10.36
CA PRO A 36 -16.90 -16.30 -11.58
C PRO A 36 -15.75 -17.30 -11.67
N LYS A 37 -16.07 -18.56 -11.98
CA LYS A 37 -15.10 -19.66 -12.08
C LYS A 37 -13.98 -19.41 -13.11
N SER A 38 -14.13 -18.42 -13.97
CA SER A 38 -13.29 -18.13 -15.14
C SER A 38 -12.51 -16.81 -15.08
N PHE A 39 -12.39 -16.15 -13.92
CA PHE A 39 -11.56 -14.93 -13.85
C PHE A 39 -10.08 -15.25 -14.02
N SER A 40 -9.49 -14.83 -15.15
CA SER A 40 -8.05 -14.89 -15.39
C SER A 40 -7.44 -13.50 -15.27
N TYR A 41 -6.35 -13.39 -14.52
CA TYR A 41 -5.53 -12.18 -14.55
C TYR A 41 -4.89 -12.02 -15.94
N PRO A 42 -4.77 -10.78 -16.45
CA PRO A 42 -4.07 -10.53 -17.71
C PRO A 42 -2.62 -11.02 -17.59
N LYS A 43 -2.16 -11.79 -18.59
CA LYS A 43 -0.79 -12.32 -18.62
C LYS A 43 0.23 -11.18 -18.65
N LYS A 44 1.29 -11.33 -17.85
CA LYS A 44 2.42 -10.39 -17.71
C LYS A 44 3.01 -10.05 -19.08
N LYS A 45 3.02 -8.76 -19.47
CA LYS A 45 3.93 -8.28 -20.51
C LYS A 45 5.33 -8.19 -19.90
N SER A 46 6.26 -8.97 -20.45
CA SER A 46 7.58 -9.25 -19.88
C SER A 46 8.61 -8.12 -20.06
N SER A 47 8.33 -7.09 -20.86
CA SER A 47 9.28 -5.99 -21.04
C SER A 47 8.60 -4.66 -21.33
N LEU A 48 9.16 -3.61 -20.72
CA LEU A 48 8.79 -2.23 -20.98
C LEU A 48 9.66 -1.69 -22.09
N SER A 49 9.03 -1.07 -23.09
CA SER A 49 9.70 0.00 -23.82
C SER A 49 9.89 1.18 -22.84
N LYS A 50 11.12 1.68 -22.73
CA LYS A 50 11.54 2.68 -21.72
C LYS A 50 10.78 4.02 -21.77
N ALA A 51 9.86 4.21 -22.71
CA ALA A 51 9.24 5.50 -23.04
C ALA A 51 7.84 5.73 -22.45
N LYS A 52 7.09 4.68 -22.03
CA LYS A 52 5.72 4.83 -21.54
C LYS A 52 5.58 4.37 -20.09
N PRO A 53 4.89 5.14 -19.22
CA PRO A 53 4.56 4.66 -17.88
C PRO A 53 3.65 3.44 -17.96
N LEU A 54 3.89 2.46 -17.09
CA LEU A 54 3.01 1.30 -16.90
C LEU A 54 2.56 1.24 -15.45
N VAL A 55 1.27 0.98 -15.26
CA VAL A 55 0.70 0.72 -13.95
C VAL A 55 0.08 -0.67 -13.99
N THR A 56 0.54 -1.55 -13.10
CA THR A 56 -0.05 -2.88 -12.93
C THR A 56 -0.76 -2.93 -11.59
N TRP A 57 -2.06 -3.24 -11.61
CA TRP A 57 -2.82 -3.50 -10.40
C TRP A 57 -2.53 -4.91 -9.88
N ILE A 58 -2.07 -5.00 -8.63
CA ILE A 58 -1.77 -6.28 -7.97
C ILE A 58 -2.95 -6.70 -7.08
N GLY A 59 -3.64 -5.75 -6.46
CA GLY A 59 -4.84 -6.00 -5.66
C GLY A 59 -5.02 -4.96 -4.56
N HIS A 60 -6.27 -4.67 -4.18
CA HIS A 60 -6.59 -3.58 -3.25
C HIS A 60 -5.92 -2.25 -3.70
N CYS A 61 -5.18 -1.60 -2.80
CA CYS A 61 -4.38 -0.40 -3.08
C CYS A 61 -2.93 -0.70 -3.49
N THR A 62 -2.59 -1.96 -3.78
CA THR A 62 -1.27 -2.35 -4.27
C THR A 62 -1.15 -2.21 -5.78
N PHE A 63 -0.34 -1.24 -6.21
CA PHE A 63 0.00 -1.00 -7.62
C PHE A 63 1.51 -1.05 -7.81
N LEU A 64 1.95 -1.72 -8.87
CA LEU A 64 3.31 -1.60 -9.40
C LEU A 64 3.31 -0.52 -10.49
N VAL A 65 3.91 0.63 -10.18
CA VAL A 65 4.09 1.76 -11.10
C VAL A 65 5.51 1.74 -11.64
N GLN A 66 5.65 1.64 -12.95
CA GLN A 66 6.92 1.62 -13.65
C GLN A 66 7.04 2.86 -14.52
N ILE A 67 7.89 3.79 -14.12
CA ILE A 67 8.02 5.10 -14.76
C ILE A 67 9.46 5.60 -14.61
N TYR A 68 10.02 6.22 -15.66
CA TYR A 68 11.39 6.75 -15.65
C TYR A 68 12.46 5.75 -15.16
N GLY A 69 12.24 4.46 -15.46
CA GLY A 69 13.12 3.36 -15.04
C GLY A 69 13.05 2.99 -13.56
N LEU A 70 12.17 3.62 -12.78
CA LEU A 70 11.84 3.24 -11.40
C LEU A 70 10.72 2.21 -11.39
N ASN A 71 10.83 1.24 -10.49
CA ASN A 71 9.75 0.36 -10.08
C ASN A 71 9.29 0.80 -8.68
N ILE A 72 8.09 1.37 -8.62
CA ILE A 72 7.47 1.94 -7.41
C ILE A 72 6.29 1.04 -7.03
N LEU A 73 6.20 0.66 -5.76
CA LEU A 73 5.08 -0.12 -5.22
C LEU A 73 4.29 0.73 -4.23
N THR A 74 2.96 0.74 -4.32
CA THR A 74 2.09 1.44 -3.36
C THR A 74 1.48 0.45 -2.38
N ASP A 75 1.36 0.83 -1.11
CA ASP A 75 0.61 0.11 -0.05
C ASP A 75 0.61 -1.42 -0.21
N PRO A 76 1.78 -2.07 -0.19
CA PRO A 76 1.86 -3.47 -0.54
C PRO A 76 1.27 -4.34 0.56
N VAL A 77 0.29 -5.15 0.17
CA VAL A 77 -0.27 -6.22 0.98
C VAL A 77 -0.32 -7.47 0.13
N PHE A 78 0.35 -8.54 0.57
CA PHE A 78 0.41 -9.84 -0.11
C PHE A 78 -0.16 -10.97 0.75
N GLY A 79 -0.35 -10.74 2.06
CA GLY A 79 -0.96 -11.71 2.96
C GLY A 79 -2.37 -12.11 2.55
N GLU A 80 -2.76 -13.28 3.03
CA GLU A 80 -4.12 -13.80 2.88
C GLU A 80 -5.13 -13.01 3.71
N ARG A 81 -4.70 -12.37 4.81
CA ARG A 81 -5.59 -11.59 5.69
C ARG A 81 -5.03 -10.21 5.99
N CYS A 82 -5.90 -9.21 5.95
CA CYS A 82 -5.60 -7.86 6.41
C CYS A 82 -5.91 -7.73 7.90
N SER A 83 -5.02 -8.21 8.78
CA SER A 83 -5.28 -8.27 10.22
C SER A 83 -4.01 -8.32 11.07
N PRO A 84 -4.03 -7.80 12.30
CA PRO A 84 -2.99 -8.06 13.29
C PRO A 84 -2.88 -9.54 13.69
N LEU A 85 -3.98 -10.30 13.57
CA LEU A 85 -4.06 -11.71 13.96
C LEU A 85 -4.14 -12.58 12.70
N PRO A 86 -3.34 -13.65 12.59
CA PRO A 86 -3.27 -14.47 11.37
C PRO A 86 -4.54 -15.29 11.10
N PHE A 87 -5.42 -15.45 12.10
CA PHE A 87 -6.63 -16.28 12.02
C PHE A 87 -7.94 -15.47 11.99
N LEU A 88 -7.88 -14.17 12.25
CA LEU A 88 -9.07 -13.32 12.36
C LEU A 88 -8.97 -12.15 11.38
N GLY A 89 -10.10 -11.63 10.90
CA GLY A 89 -10.16 -10.46 10.03
C GLY A 89 -10.36 -10.79 8.54
N PRO A 90 -10.48 -9.75 7.69
CA PRO A 90 -10.86 -9.90 6.29
C PRO A 90 -9.89 -10.81 5.51
N ILE A 91 -10.46 -11.77 4.77
CA ILE A 91 -9.70 -12.66 3.88
C ILE A 91 -9.67 -12.06 2.48
N ARG A 92 -8.48 -12.05 1.88
CA ARG A 92 -8.26 -11.78 0.47
C ARG A 92 -9.10 -12.73 -0.38
N ARG A 93 -9.90 -12.18 -1.29
CA ARG A 93 -10.74 -12.94 -2.23
C ARG A 93 -10.05 -13.23 -3.56
N HIS A 94 -8.98 -12.50 -3.85
CA HIS A 94 -8.31 -12.42 -5.14
C HIS A 94 -6.81 -12.66 -4.96
N ALA A 95 -6.25 -13.64 -5.64
CA ALA A 95 -4.80 -13.81 -5.70
C ALA A 95 -4.13 -12.49 -6.15
N PRO A 96 -2.92 -12.18 -5.67
CA PRO A 96 -2.22 -11.00 -6.14
C PRO A 96 -1.97 -11.13 -7.65
N GLY A 97 -2.25 -10.06 -8.41
CA GLY A 97 -2.09 -10.04 -9.86
C GLY A 97 -0.65 -10.30 -10.32
N ILE A 98 0.33 -10.03 -9.45
CA ILE A 98 1.71 -10.53 -9.56
C ILE A 98 2.06 -11.13 -8.19
N PRO A 99 2.46 -12.41 -8.09
CA PRO A 99 2.97 -12.98 -6.85
C PRO A 99 4.21 -12.22 -6.35
N LEU A 100 4.41 -12.15 -5.03
CA LEU A 100 5.55 -11.45 -4.44
C LEU A 100 6.85 -11.96 -5.09
N GLU A 101 6.97 -13.28 -5.23
CA GLU A 101 8.03 -14.08 -5.85
C GLU A 101 8.37 -13.65 -7.29
N GLN A 102 7.45 -12.99 -7.98
CA GLN A 102 7.59 -12.61 -9.39
C GLN A 102 7.73 -11.09 -9.60
N LEU A 103 7.77 -10.31 -8.52
CA LEU A 103 8.01 -8.86 -8.60
C LEU A 103 9.38 -8.57 -9.23
N PRO A 104 9.47 -7.52 -10.08
CA PRO A 104 10.76 -7.01 -10.50
C PRO A 104 11.49 -6.36 -9.30
N PRO A 105 12.79 -6.03 -9.43
CA PRO A 105 13.49 -5.27 -8.40
C PRO A 105 12.72 -3.99 -8.06
N ILE A 106 12.33 -3.81 -6.80
CA ILE A 106 11.59 -2.62 -6.34
C ILE A 106 12.58 -1.57 -5.87
N ASP A 107 12.40 -0.33 -6.34
CA ASP A 107 13.25 0.80 -5.96
C ASP A 107 12.65 1.56 -4.77
N ILE A 108 11.34 1.78 -4.81
CA ILE A 108 10.63 2.65 -3.86
C ILE A 108 9.33 1.96 -3.46
N VAL A 109 9.02 2.01 -2.17
CA VAL A 109 7.70 1.64 -1.65
C VAL A 109 7.07 2.87 -1.01
N LEU A 110 5.83 3.16 -1.38
CA LEU A 110 5.03 4.27 -0.85
C LEU A 110 3.97 3.72 0.09
N ILE A 111 3.95 4.22 1.32
CA ILE A 111 2.89 3.94 2.29
C ILE A 111 2.04 5.19 2.46
N SER A 112 0.73 5.07 2.21
CA SER A 112 -0.23 6.16 2.34
C SER A 112 -0.62 6.41 3.80
N HIS A 113 -0.85 5.35 4.57
CA HIS A 113 -1.18 5.36 5.99
C HIS A 113 -0.96 3.97 6.62
N ASN A 114 -1.19 3.84 7.93
CA ASN A 114 -0.74 2.70 8.73
C ASN A 114 -1.85 1.66 9.05
N HIS A 115 -2.99 1.67 8.37
CA HIS A 115 -4.00 0.61 8.53
C HIS A 115 -3.49 -0.73 7.99
N TYR A 116 -3.96 -1.85 8.55
CA TYR A 116 -3.47 -3.19 8.20
C TYR A 116 -3.70 -3.60 6.75
N ASP A 117 -4.71 -3.04 6.08
CA ASP A 117 -4.97 -3.24 4.66
C ASP A 117 -4.10 -2.36 3.75
N HIS A 118 -3.21 -1.54 4.32
CA HIS A 118 -2.20 -0.72 3.61
C HIS A 118 -0.77 -0.96 4.12
N LEU A 119 -0.62 -1.45 5.35
CA LEU A 119 0.64 -1.70 6.02
C LEU A 119 0.64 -3.08 6.70
N GLU A 120 1.06 -4.11 5.96
CA GLU A 120 1.18 -5.47 6.47
C GLU A 120 2.62 -5.79 6.87
N LYS A 121 2.83 -6.15 8.15
CA LYS A 121 4.18 -6.48 8.68
C LYS A 121 4.91 -7.56 7.89
N LYS A 122 4.22 -8.66 7.54
CA LYS A 122 4.83 -9.77 6.81
C LYS A 122 5.34 -9.31 5.45
N THR A 123 4.50 -8.61 4.68
CA THR A 123 4.89 -8.04 3.40
C THR A 123 6.06 -7.07 3.52
N VAL A 124 6.11 -6.24 4.56
CA VAL A 124 7.26 -5.33 4.80
C VAL A 124 8.55 -6.12 4.98
N LEU A 125 8.53 -7.18 5.81
CA LEU A 125 9.71 -8.01 6.05
C LEU A 125 10.14 -8.75 4.78
N ASP A 126 9.22 -9.44 4.10
CA ASP A 126 9.50 -10.20 2.88
C ASP A 126 10.09 -9.32 1.77
N LEU A 127 9.56 -8.10 1.59
CA LEU A 127 10.08 -7.14 0.61
C LEU A 127 11.45 -6.59 1.01
N SER A 128 11.64 -6.26 2.29
CA SER A 128 12.91 -5.72 2.79
C SER A 128 14.05 -6.73 2.76
N GLU A 129 13.75 -8.01 3.00
CA GLU A 129 14.69 -9.11 2.85
C GLU A 129 15.06 -9.30 1.38
N ARG A 130 14.05 -9.40 0.51
CA ARG A 130 14.28 -9.67 -0.90
C ARG A 130 14.92 -8.52 -1.67
N PHE A 131 14.61 -7.29 -1.31
CA PHE A 131 15.10 -6.10 -2.01
C PHE A 131 15.75 -5.12 -1.01
N PRO A 132 17.00 -5.40 -0.56
CA PRO A 132 17.65 -4.63 0.50
C PRO A 132 17.88 -3.14 0.20
N LYS A 133 17.78 -2.74 -1.08
CA LYS A 133 17.99 -1.37 -1.55
C LYS A 133 16.71 -0.54 -1.63
N ILE A 134 15.53 -1.12 -1.36
CA ILE A 134 14.25 -0.39 -1.35
C ILE A 134 14.37 0.88 -0.50
N GLN A 135 13.86 1.99 -1.01
CA GLN A 135 13.56 3.17 -0.20
C GLN A 135 12.08 3.15 0.20
N TRP A 136 11.80 2.95 1.48
CA TRP A 136 10.46 3.13 2.03
C TRP A 136 10.20 4.63 2.24
N ILE A 137 9.07 5.12 1.74
CA ILE A 137 8.57 6.47 1.98
C ILE A 137 7.25 6.33 2.71
N VAL A 138 7.18 6.88 3.91
CA VAL A 138 6.06 6.68 4.82
C VAL A 138 5.59 8.02 5.39
N PRO A 139 4.36 8.08 5.94
CA PRO A 139 3.90 9.27 6.65
C PRO A 139 4.73 9.51 7.92
N GLU A 140 4.89 10.77 8.31
CA GLU A 140 5.36 11.18 9.65
C GLU A 140 4.77 10.32 10.79
N GLY A 141 5.64 9.83 11.67
CA GLY A 141 5.31 9.03 12.83
C GLY A 141 5.30 7.52 12.58
N VAL A 142 5.40 7.07 11.33
CA VAL A 142 5.37 5.65 10.96
C VAL A 142 6.77 5.02 10.90
N ALA A 143 7.82 5.78 10.62
CA ALA A 143 9.18 5.23 10.51
C ALA A 143 9.72 4.55 11.79
N PRO A 144 9.38 4.98 13.02
CA PRO A 144 9.77 4.23 14.22
C PRO A 144 9.31 2.76 14.19
N TRP A 145 8.13 2.47 13.63
CA TRP A 145 7.64 1.10 13.47
C TRP A 145 8.46 0.32 12.44
N PHE A 146 8.83 0.96 11.31
CA PHE A 146 9.70 0.36 10.30
C PHE A 146 11.10 0.03 10.85
N LYS A 147 11.68 0.96 11.63
CA LYS A 147 12.97 0.75 12.29
C LYS A 147 12.91 -0.42 13.27
N LYS A 148 11.84 -0.55 14.05
CA LYS A 148 11.60 -1.72 14.93
C LYS A 148 11.49 -3.03 14.16
N CYS A 149 11.01 -3.00 12.92
CA CYS A 149 10.98 -4.15 12.02
C CYS A 149 12.34 -4.43 11.33
N GLY A 150 13.40 -3.69 11.66
CA GLY A 150 14.74 -3.88 11.06
C GLY A 150 14.91 -3.23 9.69
N VAL A 151 13.95 -2.42 9.24
CA VAL A 151 14.03 -1.74 7.94
C VAL A 151 15.04 -0.59 8.01
N LYS A 152 16.11 -0.72 7.21
CA LYS A 152 17.26 0.22 7.24
C LYS A 152 17.00 1.52 6.48
N ARG A 153 16.18 1.47 5.42
CA ARG A 153 15.98 2.57 4.47
C ARG A 153 14.53 3.05 4.47
N VAL A 154 14.21 3.91 5.44
CA VAL A 154 12.90 4.54 5.58
C VAL A 154 13.03 6.05 5.69
N LYS A 155 12.17 6.78 4.98
CA LYS A 155 12.05 8.24 5.04
C LYS A 155 10.61 8.63 5.34
N GLU A 156 10.45 9.51 6.33
CA GLU A 156 9.16 10.12 6.63
C GLU A 156 9.00 11.39 5.83
N LEU A 157 7.80 11.62 5.30
CA LEU A 157 7.43 12.90 4.70
C LEU A 157 6.20 13.47 5.41
N LYS A 158 6.29 14.76 5.73
CA LYS A 158 5.14 15.59 6.10
C LYS A 158 4.45 16.08 4.83
N TRP A 159 3.27 16.65 5.01
CA TRP A 159 2.48 17.19 3.90
C TRP A 159 3.29 18.27 3.18
N TRP A 160 3.25 18.23 1.86
CA TRP A 160 4.01 19.08 0.93
C TRP A 160 5.52 18.91 0.96
N GLN A 161 6.06 17.98 1.76
CA GLN A 161 7.46 17.61 1.65
C GLN A 161 7.70 16.70 0.45
N GLU A 162 8.91 16.81 -0.08
CA GLU A 162 9.30 16.17 -1.33
C GLU A 162 10.57 15.35 -1.13
N LEU A 163 10.68 14.25 -1.88
CA LEU A 163 11.91 13.47 -1.99
C LEU A 163 12.23 13.24 -3.47
N SER A 164 13.47 13.56 -3.85
CA SER A 164 13.94 13.42 -5.23
C SER A 164 14.77 12.16 -5.42
N PHE A 165 14.55 11.47 -6.54
CA PHE A 165 15.23 10.25 -6.94
C PHE A 165 15.85 10.44 -8.31
N LYS A 166 17.17 10.24 -8.41
CA LYS A 166 17.88 10.22 -9.68
C LYS A 166 18.13 8.77 -10.09
N LYS A 167 17.68 8.39 -11.28
CA LYS A 167 17.98 7.08 -11.88
C LYS A 167 18.35 7.29 -13.33
N LYS A 168 19.59 6.92 -13.71
CA LYS A 168 20.15 7.20 -15.04
C LYS A 168 20.06 8.71 -15.37
N LYS A 169 19.42 9.08 -16.49
CA LYS A 169 19.26 10.47 -16.97
C LYS A 169 17.94 11.12 -16.52
N THR A 170 17.16 10.48 -15.65
CA THR A 170 15.85 10.97 -15.21
C THR A 170 15.87 11.34 -13.73
N ASN A 171 15.22 12.45 -13.39
CA ASN A 171 14.95 12.87 -12.02
C ASN A 171 13.45 12.73 -11.75
N THR A 172 13.09 12.05 -10.66
CA THR A 172 11.70 11.82 -10.27
C THR A 172 11.50 12.40 -8.88
N LYS A 173 10.44 13.18 -8.73
CA LYS A 173 10.09 13.78 -7.45
C LYS A 173 8.83 13.13 -6.89
N ILE A 174 8.85 12.83 -5.61
CA ILE A 174 7.71 12.28 -4.88
C ILE A 174 7.32 13.31 -3.82
N THR A 175 6.09 13.81 -3.92
CA THR A 175 5.54 14.83 -3.03
C THR A 175 4.44 14.19 -2.20
N ALA A 176 4.55 14.30 -0.87
CA ALA A 176 3.48 13.86 0.02
C ALA A 176 2.36 14.89 0.01
N VAL A 177 1.15 14.50 -0.36
CA VAL A 177 -0.01 15.39 -0.45
C VAL A 177 -1.02 15.11 0.68
N PRO A 178 -1.81 16.11 1.08
CA PRO A 178 -2.95 15.93 1.99
C PRO A 178 -3.88 14.78 1.60
N THR A 179 -4.42 14.07 2.59
CA THR A 179 -5.54 13.16 2.40
C THR A 179 -6.53 13.24 3.56
N GLN A 180 -7.79 12.95 3.28
CA GLN A 180 -8.83 12.83 4.30
C GLN A 180 -9.02 11.36 4.66
N HIS A 181 -8.21 10.91 5.61
CA HIS A 181 -8.30 9.57 6.17
C HIS A 181 -7.82 9.56 7.61
N PHE A 182 -8.21 8.55 8.39
CA PHE A 182 -7.68 8.35 9.73
C PHE A 182 -6.48 7.40 9.68
N SER A 183 -5.60 7.52 10.68
CA SER A 183 -4.54 6.55 10.95
C SER A 183 -4.93 5.75 12.20
N GLY A 184 -4.55 4.48 12.25
CA GLY A 184 -4.98 3.51 13.28
C GLY A 184 -3.83 2.94 14.08
#